data_AF-A0A2Z4Y1K0-F1
#
_entry.id   AF-A0A2Z4Y1K0-F1
#
_cell.length_a   1.000
_cell.length_b   1.000
_cell.length_c   1.000
_cell.angle_alpha   90.00
_cell.angle_beta   90.00
_cell.angle_gamma   90.00
#
_symmetry.space_group_name_H-M   'P 1'
#
loop_
_entity.id
_entity.type
_entity.pdbx_description
1 polymer ?
#
loop_
_entity_poly.entity_id
_entity_poly.type
_entity_poly.pdbx_seq_one_letter_code
_entity_poly.pdbx_strand_id
1 'polypeptide(L)'
;MSLIETTISSGILLFILSSSFLVINTTVSTSSVVERKVELSQRLDAKVDRYLVTGRFNAVPVESDEFEQVKSSNPKIAKFEAKDKDFNVKISREVLKV
;
A
#
# COMPACT_ATOMS: atom_id res chain seq x y z
N MET A 1 29.68 -37.54 -19.22
CA MET A 1 29.45 -36.64 -18.07
C MET A 1 29.80 -37.39 -16.81
N SER A 2 30.62 -36.78 -15.96
CA SER A 2 30.97 -37.34 -14.65
C SER A 2 29.83 -37.11 -13.65
N LEU A 3 29.73 -37.98 -12.65
CA LEU A 3 28.75 -37.86 -11.56
C LEU A 3 28.90 -36.51 -10.83
N ILE A 4 30.15 -36.04 -10.68
CA ILE A 4 30.45 -34.74 -10.05
C ILE A 4 29.90 -33.58 -10.88
N GLU A 5 30.03 -33.62 -12.20
CA GLU A 5 29.55 -32.58 -13.11
C GLU A 5 28.02 -32.50 -13.09
N THR A 6 27.36 -33.66 -13.01
CA THR A 6 25.89 -33.75 -12.94
C THR A 6 25.38 -33.16 -11.62
N THR A 7 26.04 -33.47 -10.50
CA THR A 7 25.69 -32.92 -9.18
C THR A 7 25.91 -31.42 -9.12
N ILE A 8 27.04 -30.92 -9.64
CA ILE A 8 27.33 -29.49 -9.69
C ILE A 8 26.30 -28.76 -10.58
N SER A 9 26.01 -29.30 -11.78
CA SER A 9 25.04 -28.72 -12.70
C SER A 9 23.64 -28.68 -12.10
N SER A 10 23.20 -29.77 -11.43
CA SER A 10 21.93 -29.82 -10.73
C SER A 10 21.86 -28.79 -9.58
N GLY A 11 22.94 -28.61 -8.83
CA GLY A 11 23.00 -27.62 -7.75
C GLY A 11 22.83 -26.18 -8.26
N ILE A 12 23.47 -25.85 -9.38
CA ILE A 12 23.34 -24.54 -10.04
C ILE A 12 21.91 -24.32 -10.52
N LEU A 13 21.29 -25.33 -11.17
CA LEU A 13 19.91 -25.24 -11.63
C LEU A 13 18.92 -25.03 -10.48
N LEU A 14 19.08 -25.76 -9.38
CA LEU A 14 18.24 -25.60 -8.19
C LEU A 14 18.43 -24.24 -7.53
N PHE A 15 19.66 -23.72 -7.50
CA PHE A 15 19.95 -22.39 -6.99
C PHE A 15 19.28 -21.29 -7.82
N ILE A 16 19.35 -21.39 -9.16
CA ILE A 16 18.69 -20.46 -10.07
C ILE A 16 17.17 -20.51 -9.85
N LEU A 17 16.58 -21.71 -9.81
CA LEU A 17 15.14 -21.88 -9.58
C LEU A 17 14.70 -21.23 -8.26
N SER A 18 15.43 -21.50 -7.17
CA SER A 18 15.15 -20.95 -5.84
C SER A 18 15.24 -19.42 -5.83
N SER A 19 16.26 -18.87 -6.49
CA SER A 19 16.44 -17.42 -6.60
C SER A 19 15.31 -16.77 -7.41
N SER A 20 14.90 -17.39 -8.52
CA SER A 20 13.77 -16.90 -9.31
C SER A 20 12.46 -16.92 -8.53
N PHE A 21 12.18 -17.99 -7.77
CA PHE A 21 11.00 -18.06 -6.91
C PHE A 21 10.98 -16.95 -5.85
N LEU A 22 12.14 -16.64 -5.24
CA LEU A 22 12.25 -15.55 -4.28
C LEU A 22 11.90 -14.19 -4.92
N VAL A 23 12.46 -13.92 -6.10
CA VAL A 23 12.21 -12.66 -6.83
C VAL A 23 10.73 -12.54 -7.22
N ILE A 24 10.11 -13.62 -7.67
CA ILE A 24 8.68 -13.63 -8.02
C ILE A 24 7.82 -13.35 -6.79
N ASN A 25 8.05 -14.06 -5.68
CA ASN A 25 7.25 -13.88 -4.47
C ASN A 25 7.38 -12.46 -3.89
N THR A 26 8.59 -11.90 -3.88
CA THR A 26 8.80 -10.52 -3.43
C THR A 26 8.16 -9.51 -4.35
N THR A 27 8.21 -9.73 -5.66
CA THR A 27 7.55 -8.86 -6.65
C THR A 27 6.04 -8.89 -6.47
N VAL A 28 5.42 -10.07 -6.40
CA VAL A 28 3.96 -10.22 -6.19
C VAL A 28 3.52 -9.59 -4.88
N SER A 29 4.23 -9.85 -3.78
CA SER A 29 3.91 -9.25 -2.48
C SER A 29 4.07 -7.73 -2.47
N THR A 30 5.02 -7.19 -3.22
CA THR A 30 5.20 -5.75 -3.36
C THR A 30 4.09 -5.14 -4.22
N SER A 31 3.73 -5.79 -5.31
CA SER A 31 2.63 -5.38 -6.19
C SER A 31 1.31 -5.28 -5.44
N SER A 32 0.96 -6.27 -4.60
CA SER A 32 -0.27 -6.24 -3.81
C SER A 32 -0.29 -5.09 -2.79
N VAL A 33 0.85 -4.78 -2.16
CA VAL A 33 0.96 -3.65 -1.22
C VAL A 33 0.82 -2.32 -1.97
N VAL A 34 1.43 -2.19 -3.16
CA VAL A 34 1.33 -0.99 -3.99
C VAL A 34 -0.10 -0.78 -4.47
N GLU A 35 -0.75 -1.84 -4.96
CA GLU A 35 -2.15 -1.80 -5.38
C GLU A 35 -3.06 -1.36 -4.22
N ARG A 36 -2.91 -1.98 -3.05
CA ARG A 36 -3.69 -1.60 -1.87
C ARG A 36 -3.45 -0.16 -1.44
N LYS A 37 -2.20 0.33 -1.53
CA LYS A 37 -1.88 1.74 -1.27
C LYS A 37 -2.58 2.67 -2.26
N VAL A 38 -2.65 2.31 -3.54
CA VAL A 38 -3.36 3.10 -4.56
C VAL A 38 -4.86 3.11 -4.26
N GLU A 39 -5.46 1.97 -3.96
CA GLU A 39 -6.88 1.87 -3.58
C GLU A 39 -7.20 2.73 -2.35
N LEU A 40 -6.40 2.62 -1.28
CA LEU A 40 -6.57 3.40 -0.06
C LEU A 40 -6.47 4.90 -0.35
N SER A 41 -5.55 5.31 -1.23
CA SER A 41 -5.43 6.69 -1.68
C SER A 41 -6.68 7.16 -2.41
N GLN A 42 -7.20 6.36 -3.34
CA GLN A 42 -8.40 6.70 -4.11
C GLN A 42 -9.64 6.81 -3.21
N ARG A 43 -9.79 5.90 -2.25
CA ARG A 43 -10.88 5.93 -1.25
C ARG A 43 -10.78 7.17 -0.36
N LEU A 44 -9.57 7.53 0.07
CA LEU A 44 -9.33 8.76 0.84
C LEU A 44 -9.67 10.00 0.00
N ASP A 45 -9.19 10.07 -1.24
CA ASP A 45 -9.45 11.18 -2.16
C ASP A 45 -10.96 11.38 -2.38
N ALA A 46 -11.72 10.30 -2.63
CA ALA A 46 -13.18 10.37 -2.76
C ALA A 46 -13.90 10.89 -1.51
N LYS A 47 -13.40 10.55 -0.31
CA LYS A 47 -13.94 11.07 0.97
C LYS A 47 -13.58 12.54 1.17
N VAL A 48 -12.38 12.95 0.77
CA VAL A 48 -11.92 14.34 0.82
C VAL A 48 -12.70 15.20 -0.16
N ASP A 49 -12.95 14.73 -1.39
CA ASP A 49 -13.77 15.45 -2.37
C ASP A 49 -15.19 15.66 -1.86
N ARG A 50 -15.77 14.63 -1.23
CA ARG A 50 -17.07 14.77 -0.56
C ARG A 50 -17.02 15.78 0.58
N TYR A 51 -15.95 15.82 1.37
CA TYR A 51 -15.76 16.85 2.40
C TYR A 51 -15.68 18.25 1.79
N LEU A 52 -14.98 18.44 0.67
CA LEU A 52 -14.87 19.74 0.01
C LEU A 52 -16.24 20.25 -0.46
N VAL A 53 -17.14 19.36 -0.87
CA VAL A 53 -18.50 19.73 -1.31
C VAL A 53 -19.49 19.88 -0.15
N THR A 54 -19.41 19.01 0.87
CA THR A 54 -20.42 18.93 1.95
C THR A 54 -20.00 19.62 3.25
N GLY A 55 -18.72 19.98 3.39
CA GLY A 55 -18.12 20.51 4.61
C GLY A 55 -17.99 19.52 5.76
N ARG A 56 -18.42 18.25 5.59
CA ARG A 56 -18.43 17.23 6.65
C ARG A 56 -17.62 16.01 6.22
N PHE A 57 -16.63 15.65 7.05
CA PHE A 57 -15.76 14.51 6.74
C PHE A 57 -16.42 13.21 7.19
N ASN A 58 -16.44 12.22 6.30
CA ASN A 58 -16.99 10.91 6.60
C ASN A 58 -15.88 9.96 7.09
N ALA A 59 -15.75 9.85 8.41
CA ALA A 59 -14.80 8.96 9.09
C ALA A 59 -15.27 7.49 9.19
N VAL A 60 -16.41 7.12 8.60
CA VAL A 60 -16.89 5.73 8.65
C VAL A 60 -15.85 4.80 8.01
N PRO A 61 -15.36 3.77 8.72
CA PRO A 61 -14.40 2.81 8.20
C PRO A 61 -15.01 2.00 7.05
N VAL A 62 -14.17 1.56 6.13
CA VAL A 62 -14.56 0.70 5.01
C VAL A 62 -13.65 -0.51 5.04
N GLU A 63 -14.21 -1.69 5.29
CA GLU A 63 -13.42 -2.91 5.49
C GLU A 63 -12.40 -2.73 6.64
N SER A 64 -11.11 -2.89 6.36
CA SER A 64 -9.98 -2.71 7.26
C SER A 64 -9.37 -1.30 7.23
N ASP A 65 -9.96 -0.40 6.44
CA ASP A 65 -9.48 0.97 6.25
C ASP A 65 -10.12 1.91 7.28
N GLU A 66 -9.28 2.58 8.07
CA GLU A 66 -9.67 3.64 9.00
C GLU A 66 -9.39 5.01 8.40
N PHE A 67 -10.34 5.93 8.58
CA PHE A 67 -10.25 7.30 8.05
C PHE A 67 -10.42 8.30 9.18
N GLU A 68 -9.50 9.25 9.28
CA GLU A 68 -9.53 10.26 10.32
C GLU A 68 -9.21 11.66 9.78
N GLN A 69 -9.86 12.67 10.37
CA GLN A 69 -9.47 14.06 10.16
C GLN A 69 -8.55 14.47 11.30
N VAL A 70 -7.33 14.86 10.97
CA VAL A 70 -6.31 15.23 11.94
C VAL A 70 -6.16 16.75 11.96
N LYS A 71 -5.85 17.32 13.12
CA LYS A 71 -5.54 18.74 13.23
C LYS A 71 -4.26 19.04 12.43
N SER A 72 -4.37 19.91 11.44
CA SER A 72 -3.19 20.49 10.77
C SER A 72 -2.62 21.62 11.62
N SER A 73 -1.30 21.83 11.53
CA SER A 73 -0.63 22.97 12.15
C SER A 73 -1.08 24.31 11.56
N ASN A 74 -1.61 24.32 10.32
CA ASN A 74 -2.16 25.50 9.68
C ASN A 74 -3.69 25.51 9.79
N PRO A 75 -4.33 26.55 10.37
CA PRO A 75 -5.79 26.60 10.51
C PRO A 75 -6.52 26.61 9.16
N LYS A 76 -5.86 27.05 8.08
CA LYS A 76 -6.38 27.07 6.71
C LYS A 76 -6.29 25.71 5.99
N ILE A 77 -5.69 24.70 6.61
CA ILE A 77 -5.50 23.37 6.02
C ILE A 77 -6.31 22.34 6.82
N ALA A 78 -7.01 21.46 6.12
CA ALA A 78 -7.58 20.25 6.67
C ALA A 78 -6.67 19.07 6.30
N LYS A 79 -6.23 18.31 7.32
CA LYS A 79 -5.44 17.10 7.12
C LYS A 79 -6.33 15.88 7.33
N PHE A 80 -6.22 14.92 6.43
CA PHE A 80 -6.94 13.67 6.45
C PHE A 80 -5.94 12.52 6.38
N GLU A 81 -6.17 11.49 7.18
CA GLU A 81 -5.33 10.31 7.21
C GLU A 81 -6.19 9.07 6.96
N ALA A 82 -5.66 8.16 6.16
CA ALA A 82 -6.21 6.84 5.95
C ALA A 82 -5.18 5.81 6.38
N LYS A 83 -5.63 4.78 7.10
CA LYS A 83 -4.79 3.68 7.56
C LYS A 83 -5.45 2.36 7.20
N ASP A 84 -4.70 1.52 6.50
CA ASP A 84 -5.05 0.13 6.29
C ASP A 84 -4.38 -0.71 7.39
N LYS A 85 -5.18 -1.48 8.13
CA LYS A 85 -4.70 -2.32 9.25
C LYS A 85 -4.02 -3.61 8.80
N ASP A 86 -4.37 -4.13 7.63
CA ASP A 86 -3.90 -5.44 7.15
C ASP A 86 -2.50 -5.36 6.53
N PHE A 87 -2.21 -4.27 5.84
CA PHE A 87 -0.95 -4.01 5.15
C PHE A 87 -0.10 -2.95 5.87
N ASN A 88 -0.57 -2.42 7.00
CA ASN A 88 0.08 -1.36 7.79
C ASN A 88 0.48 -0.13 6.93
N VAL A 89 -0.35 0.19 5.93
CA VAL A 89 -0.15 1.32 5.05
C VAL A 89 -0.86 2.54 5.63
N LYS A 90 -0.16 3.68 5.68
CA LYS A 90 -0.71 4.96 6.09
C LYS A 90 -0.53 5.99 4.98
N ILE A 91 -1.60 6.71 4.66
CA ILE A 91 -1.63 7.76 3.65
C ILE A 91 -2.21 9.01 4.30
N SER A 92 -1.65 10.16 3.99
CA SER A 92 -2.16 11.46 4.44
C SER A 92 -2.42 12.37 3.26
N ARG A 93 -3.53 13.11 3.31
CA ARG A 93 -3.89 14.15 2.36
C ARG A 93 -4.13 15.46 3.09
N GLU A 94 -3.69 16.54 2.47
CA GLU A 94 -3.88 17.89 2.98
C GLU A 94 -4.59 18.71 1.91
N VAL A 95 -5.65 19.42 2.31
CA VAL A 95 -6.40 20.30 1.43
C VAL A 95 -6.61 21.64 2.10
N LEU A 96 -6.70 22.69 1.28
CA LEU A 96 -7.07 24.02 1.75
C LEU A 96 -8.55 24.02 2.14
N LYS A 97 -8.86 24.56 3.31
CA LYS A 97 -10.25 24.85 3.72
C LYS A 97 -10.73 26.02 2.87
N VAL A 98 -11.77 25.78 2.08
CA VAL A 98 -12.49 26.80 1.32
C VAL A 98 -13.46 27.53 2.24
#